data_AF-A0A365KUN9-F1
#
_entry.id   AF-A0A365KUN9-F1
#
_cell.length_a   1.000
_cell.length_b   1.000
_cell.length_c   1.000
_cell.angle_alpha   90.00
_cell.angle_beta   90.00
_cell.angle_gamma   90.00
#
_symmetry.space_group_name_H-M   'P 1'
#
loop_
_entity.id
_entity.type
_entity.pdbx_description
1 polymer ?
#
loop_
_entity_poly.entity_id
_entity_poly.type
_entity_poly.pdbx_seq_one_letter_code
_entity_poly.pdbx_strand_id
1 'polypeptide(L)'
;MTYLEKLNHEKNDYQKLINNLVKKYKIQFVGIGYSELIIPIDIVDEFVSELTKNKIIVNLVTWWCHCTEKNEKLYNCPHGLGGPDSEYTNGWFSEMGIQAFEVDVNILERANKLPEDSKIRDINNSVLHNILKINEDESFSPCLVPAIGLYVPKEWKNNS
;
A
#
# COMPACT_ATOMS: atom_id res chain seq x y z
N MET A 1 3.19 17.46 19.85
CA MET A 1 3.75 16.96 18.58
C MET A 1 2.71 16.09 17.95
N THR A 2 2.27 16.43 16.74
CA THR A 2 1.35 15.61 15.94
C THR A 2 2.05 14.35 15.43
N TYR A 3 1.28 13.39 14.93
CA TYR A 3 1.81 12.19 14.28
C TYR A 3 2.77 12.52 13.13
N LEU A 4 2.34 13.38 12.19
CA LEU A 4 3.16 13.76 11.04
C LEU A 4 4.41 14.54 11.44
N GLU A 5 4.32 15.41 12.46
CA GLU A 5 5.48 16.10 13.03
C GLU A 5 6.49 15.10 13.61
N LYS A 6 6.01 14.08 14.34
CA LYS A 6 6.86 13.03 14.90
C LYS A 6 7.57 12.25 13.79
N LEU A 7 6.82 11.80 12.80
CA LEU A 7 7.40 11.10 11.65
C LEU A 7 8.50 11.94 11.02
N ASN A 8 8.23 13.22 10.76
CA ASN A 8 9.19 14.10 10.09
C ASN A 8 10.43 14.39 10.95
N HIS A 9 10.27 14.50 12.27
CA HIS A 9 11.39 14.64 13.20
C HIS A 9 12.33 13.42 13.15
N GLU A 10 11.77 12.22 13.00
CA GLU A 10 12.48 10.93 12.92
C GLU A 10 12.57 10.39 11.48
N LYS A 11 12.52 11.29 10.47
CA LYS A 11 12.32 10.92 9.05
C LYS A 11 13.25 9.82 8.57
N ASN A 12 14.55 9.96 8.84
CA ASN A 12 15.54 9.03 8.32
C ASN A 12 15.33 7.60 8.86
N ASP A 13 14.91 7.47 10.12
CA ASP A 13 14.69 6.18 10.76
C ASP A 13 13.44 5.50 10.20
N TYR A 14 12.34 6.24 10.07
CA TYR A 14 11.12 5.71 9.46
C TYR A 14 11.30 5.37 7.99
N GLN A 15 11.95 6.23 7.19
CA GLN A 15 12.21 5.94 5.78
C GLN A 15 13.10 4.70 5.64
N LYS A 16 14.16 4.58 6.45
CA LYS A 16 15.01 3.38 6.46
C LYS A 16 14.22 2.14 6.85
N LEU A 17 13.36 2.23 7.87
CA LEU A 17 12.50 1.14 8.30
C LEU A 17 11.55 0.69 7.18
N ILE A 18 10.81 1.63 6.58
CA ILE A 18 9.85 1.33 5.50
C ILE A 18 10.58 0.72 4.30
N ASN A 19 11.71 1.30 3.87
CA ASN A 19 12.49 0.77 2.74
C ASN A 19 13.04 -0.65 3.03
N ASN A 20 13.43 -0.94 4.27
CA ASN A 20 13.83 -2.29 4.66
C ASN A 20 12.67 -3.28 4.59
N LEU A 21 11.47 -2.87 5.05
CA LEU A 21 10.28 -3.70 4.94
C LEU A 21 9.92 -3.92 3.46
N VAL A 22 9.91 -2.87 2.64
CA VAL A 22 9.65 -2.96 1.19
C VAL A 22 10.58 -3.96 0.53
N LYS A 23 11.89 -3.90 0.81
CA LYS A 23 12.88 -4.86 0.29
C LYS A 23 12.65 -6.27 0.81
N LYS A 24 12.37 -6.42 2.11
CA LYS A 24 12.11 -7.71 2.75
C LYS A 24 10.91 -8.42 2.11
N TYR A 25 9.86 -7.66 1.84
CA TYR A 25 8.58 -8.13 1.33
C TYR A 25 8.43 -8.02 -0.19
N LYS A 26 9.47 -7.58 -0.91
CA LYS A 26 9.49 -7.48 -2.38
C LYS A 26 8.35 -6.61 -2.95
N ILE A 27 8.12 -5.47 -2.32
CA ILE A 27 7.02 -4.56 -2.64
C ILE A 27 7.47 -3.55 -3.70
N GLN A 28 6.67 -3.34 -4.75
CA GLN A 28 7.02 -2.42 -5.83
C GLN A 28 6.56 -0.99 -5.52
N PHE A 29 7.44 -0.02 -5.69
CA PHE A 29 7.04 1.39 -5.70
C PHE A 29 6.43 1.76 -7.06
N VAL A 30 5.32 2.50 -7.07
CA VAL A 30 4.74 3.06 -8.31
C VAL A 30 5.43 4.36 -8.73
N GLY A 31 5.98 5.10 -7.77
CA GLY A 31 6.69 6.37 -8.03
C GLY A 31 7.74 6.67 -6.96
N ILE A 32 8.12 7.95 -6.85
CA ILE A 32 9.20 8.38 -5.94
C ILE A 32 8.76 8.54 -4.47
N GLY A 33 7.50 8.28 -4.15
CA GLY A 33 6.93 8.50 -2.82
C GLY A 33 6.54 7.20 -2.11
N TYR A 34 5.73 7.35 -1.06
CA TYR A 34 5.12 6.24 -0.29
C TYR A 34 3.60 6.21 -0.45
N SER A 35 3.09 6.87 -1.50
CA SER A 35 1.66 7.00 -1.78
C SER A 35 1.05 5.72 -2.35
N GLU A 36 1.85 4.91 -3.05
CA GLU A 36 1.41 3.64 -3.63
C GLU A 36 2.56 2.64 -3.64
N LEU A 37 2.35 1.55 -2.91
CA LEU A 37 3.25 0.42 -2.76
C LEU A 37 2.50 -0.83 -3.18
N ILE A 38 2.82 -1.44 -4.32
CA ILE A 38 2.15 -2.64 -4.84
C ILE A 38 2.67 -3.87 -4.07
N ILE A 39 1.74 -4.62 -3.47
CA ILE A 39 2.04 -5.71 -2.55
C ILE A 39 1.43 -7.00 -3.07
N PRO A 40 2.18 -8.12 -3.09
CA PRO A 40 1.59 -9.44 -3.28
C PRO A 40 0.51 -9.72 -2.23
N ILE A 41 -0.65 -10.22 -2.67
CA ILE A 41 -1.82 -10.40 -1.81
C ILE A 41 -1.56 -11.36 -0.64
N ASP A 42 -0.67 -12.33 -0.80
CA ASP A 42 -0.34 -13.37 0.16
C ASP A 42 0.50 -12.89 1.34
N ILE A 43 1.10 -11.70 1.26
CA ILE A 43 1.94 -11.12 2.32
C ILE A 43 1.41 -9.79 2.87
N VAL A 44 0.25 -9.33 2.39
CA VAL A 44 -0.28 -8.01 2.70
C VAL A 44 -0.62 -7.85 4.18
N ASP A 45 -1.13 -8.91 4.80
CA ASP A 45 -1.43 -8.93 6.25
C ASP A 45 -0.14 -8.77 7.06
N GLU A 46 0.91 -9.55 6.77
CA GLU A 46 2.19 -9.44 7.48
C GLU A 46 2.82 -8.06 7.30
N PHE A 47 2.78 -7.48 6.10
CA PHE A 47 3.33 -6.15 5.86
C PHE A 47 2.56 -5.07 6.63
N VAL A 48 1.22 -5.08 6.57
CA VAL A 48 0.38 -4.12 7.32
C VAL A 48 0.56 -4.30 8.82
N SER A 49 0.75 -5.54 9.30
CA SER A 49 1.06 -5.84 10.70
C SER A 49 2.39 -5.22 11.13
N GLU A 50 3.45 -5.32 10.32
CA GLU A 50 4.74 -4.68 10.60
C GLU A 50 4.65 -3.15 10.60
N LEU A 51 3.90 -2.55 9.66
CA LEU A 51 3.63 -1.11 9.67
C LEU A 51 2.89 -0.69 10.94
N THR A 52 1.88 -1.45 11.34
CA THR A 52 1.08 -1.19 12.55
C THR A 52 1.92 -1.26 13.82
N LYS A 53 2.79 -2.27 13.96
CA LYS A 53 3.73 -2.39 15.10
C LYS A 53 4.65 -1.18 15.21
N ASN A 54 5.04 -0.62 14.06
CA ASN A 54 5.88 0.58 13.96
C ASN A 54 5.07 1.88 13.93
N LYS A 55 3.77 1.82 14.22
CA LYS A 55 2.87 2.97 14.32
C LYS A 55 2.75 3.77 13.02
N ILE A 56 2.85 3.10 11.87
CA ILE A 56 2.68 3.73 10.55
C ILE A 56 1.25 3.47 10.07
N ILE A 57 0.53 4.54 9.75
CA ILE A 57 -0.84 4.48 9.24
C ILE A 57 -0.82 4.19 7.73
N VAL A 58 -1.67 3.26 7.31
CA VAL A 58 -2.06 3.03 5.92
C VAL A 58 -3.38 3.75 5.66
N ASN A 59 -3.50 4.51 4.58
CA ASN A 59 -4.67 5.36 4.35
C ASN A 59 -5.33 5.22 2.97
N LEU A 60 -4.74 4.43 2.08
CA LEU A 60 -5.21 4.27 0.71
C LEU A 60 -5.01 2.82 0.27
N VAL A 61 -5.96 2.30 -0.51
CA VAL A 61 -5.80 1.10 -1.32
C VAL A 61 -6.22 1.42 -2.74
N THR A 62 -5.33 1.18 -3.69
CA THR A 62 -5.62 1.12 -5.12
C THR A 62 -5.40 -0.31 -5.62
N TRP A 63 -5.86 -0.61 -6.83
CA TRP A 63 -5.88 -1.96 -7.35
C TRP A 63 -5.11 -2.05 -8.65
N TRP A 64 -4.34 -3.13 -8.79
CA TRP A 64 -3.41 -3.31 -9.90
C TRP A 64 -3.50 -4.73 -10.43
N CYS A 65 -3.23 -4.90 -11.71
CA CYS A 65 -3.10 -6.19 -12.37
C CYS A 65 -1.62 -6.56 -12.47
N HIS A 66 -1.22 -7.74 -11.97
CA HIS A 66 0.11 -8.29 -12.20
C HIS A 66 0.19 -8.94 -13.59
N CYS A 67 0.74 -8.21 -14.54
CA CYS A 67 0.85 -8.57 -15.95
C CYS A 67 2.09 -9.45 -16.19
N THR A 68 1.89 -10.76 -16.17
CA THR A 68 2.90 -11.76 -16.54
C THR A 68 2.44 -12.53 -17.77
N GLU A 69 3.35 -13.17 -18.52
CA GLU A 69 2.95 -14.06 -19.62
C GLU A 69 1.98 -15.17 -19.18
N LYS A 70 2.13 -15.64 -17.93
CA LYS A 70 1.23 -16.64 -17.35
C LYS A 70 -0.17 -16.06 -17.15
N ASN A 71 -0.27 -14.87 -16.58
CA ASN A 71 -1.56 -14.22 -16.32
C ASN A 71 -2.22 -13.72 -17.61
N GLU A 72 -1.44 -13.33 -18.62
CA GLU A 72 -1.94 -13.07 -19.97
C GLU A 72 -2.61 -14.33 -20.54
N LYS A 73 -1.94 -15.49 -20.50
CA LYS A 73 -2.49 -16.75 -21.02
C LYS A 73 -3.70 -17.26 -20.25
N LEU A 74 -3.73 -17.08 -18.92
CA LEU A 74 -4.79 -17.63 -18.06
C LEU A 74 -5.99 -16.69 -17.91
N TYR A 75 -5.73 -15.38 -17.86
CA TYR A 75 -6.72 -14.37 -17.45
C TYR A 75 -6.85 -13.24 -18.46
N ASN A 76 -6.14 -13.27 -19.59
CA ASN A 76 -6.21 -12.25 -20.64
C ASN A 76 -5.77 -10.84 -20.18
N CYS A 77 -4.74 -10.79 -19.33
CA CYS A 77 -4.03 -9.55 -18.98
C CYS A 77 -3.36 -8.90 -20.21
N PRO A 78 -3.05 -7.59 -20.21
CA PRO A 78 -3.23 -6.66 -19.11
C PRO A 78 -4.68 -6.21 -18.93
N HIS A 79 -5.08 -6.03 -17.67
CA HIS A 79 -6.27 -5.30 -17.31
C HIS A 79 -5.81 -3.93 -16.81
N GLY A 80 -6.34 -2.84 -17.36
CA GLY A 80 -6.06 -1.49 -16.87
C GLY A 80 -5.29 -0.57 -17.82
N LEU A 81 -4.58 0.41 -17.24
CA LEU A 81 -4.10 1.61 -17.93
C LEU A 81 -2.57 1.73 -18.08
N GLY A 82 -1.81 0.70 -17.72
CA GLY A 82 -0.34 0.77 -17.71
C GLY A 82 0.25 0.94 -16.31
N GLY A 83 1.58 0.88 -16.21
CA GLY A 83 2.28 1.04 -14.93
C GLY A 83 3.73 0.56 -14.96
N PRO A 84 4.36 0.42 -13.78
CA PRO A 84 5.79 0.12 -13.69
C PRO A 84 6.10 -1.35 -13.98
N ASP A 85 7.30 -1.60 -14.50
CA ASP A 85 7.90 -2.93 -14.47
C ASP A 85 8.16 -3.35 -13.01
N SER A 86 8.06 -4.65 -12.73
CA SER A 86 8.40 -5.15 -11.40
C SER A 86 9.93 -5.30 -11.26
N GLU A 87 10.48 -4.77 -10.17
CA GLU A 87 11.88 -4.99 -9.77
C GLU A 87 12.10 -6.36 -9.13
N TYR A 88 11.05 -6.97 -8.58
CA TYR A 88 11.16 -8.17 -7.74
C TYR A 88 10.58 -9.44 -8.34
N THR A 89 9.73 -9.31 -9.35
CA THR A 89 9.04 -10.42 -9.99
C THR A 89 9.08 -10.25 -11.51
N ASN A 90 8.85 -11.32 -12.25
CA ASN A 90 8.71 -11.20 -13.70
C ASN A 90 7.42 -10.47 -14.05
N GLY A 91 7.47 -9.63 -15.09
CA GLY A 91 6.32 -8.89 -15.58
C GLY A 91 6.27 -7.45 -15.07
N TRP A 92 5.11 -6.84 -15.23
CA TRP A 92 4.84 -5.44 -14.92
C TRP A 92 3.46 -5.29 -14.28
N PHE A 93 3.12 -4.10 -13.81
CA PHE A 93 1.83 -3.84 -13.18
C PHE A 93 1.00 -2.85 -13.97
N SER A 94 -0.30 -3.09 -14.08
CA SER A 94 -1.25 -2.21 -14.75
C SER A 94 -2.30 -1.70 -13.78
N GLU A 95 -2.49 -0.39 -13.68
CA GLU A 95 -3.47 0.21 -12.77
C GLU A 95 -4.89 -0.15 -13.20
N MET A 96 -5.69 -0.64 -12.26
CA MET A 96 -7.10 -1.01 -12.49
C MET A 96 -8.01 0.17 -12.16
N GLY A 97 -9.00 0.44 -13.01
CA GLY A 97 -10.05 1.43 -12.75
C GLY A 97 -11.08 1.01 -11.69
N ILE A 98 -10.69 0.16 -10.73
CA ILE A 98 -11.53 -0.25 -9.60
C ILE A 98 -11.50 0.88 -8.58
N GLN A 99 -12.65 1.14 -7.94
CA GLN A 99 -12.76 2.19 -6.93
C GLN A 99 -11.71 2.00 -5.82
N ALA A 100 -10.90 3.04 -5.60
CA ALA A 100 -9.95 3.08 -4.50
C ALA A 100 -10.67 3.14 -3.15
N PHE A 101 -10.08 2.51 -2.13
CA PHE A 101 -10.49 2.72 -0.75
C PHE A 101 -9.61 3.79 -0.11
N GLU A 102 -10.24 4.83 0.43
CA GLU A 102 -9.55 5.91 1.15
C GLU A 102 -10.10 6.02 2.57
N VAL A 103 -9.19 6.13 3.54
CA VAL A 103 -9.58 6.42 4.93
C VAL A 103 -10.08 7.85 5.01
N ASP A 104 -11.25 8.04 5.64
CA ASP A 104 -11.88 9.36 5.81
C ASP A 104 -10.91 10.40 6.40
N VAL A 105 -10.87 11.58 5.78
CA VAL A 105 -9.94 12.66 6.15
C VAL A 105 -10.09 13.09 7.61
N ASN A 106 -11.30 13.07 8.18
CA ASN A 106 -11.53 13.43 9.57
C ASN A 106 -10.95 12.37 10.52
N ILE A 107 -10.93 11.10 10.13
CA ILE A 107 -10.28 10.02 10.90
C ILE A 107 -8.76 10.26 10.90
N LEU A 108 -8.17 10.54 9.74
CA LEU A 108 -6.74 10.82 9.61
C LEU A 108 -6.33 12.08 10.38
N GLU A 109 -7.11 13.16 10.31
CA GLU A 109 -6.84 14.39 11.06
C GLU A 109 -6.89 14.17 12.58
N ARG A 110 -7.84 13.37 13.06
CA ARG A 110 -7.92 13.01 14.48
C ARG A 110 -6.72 12.16 14.90
N ALA A 111 -6.37 11.15 14.12
CA ALA A 111 -5.19 10.33 14.37
C ALA A 111 -3.90 11.17 14.33
N ASN A 112 -3.85 12.20 13.48
CA ASN A 112 -2.72 13.11 13.43
C ASN A 112 -2.57 13.94 14.70
N LYS A 113 -3.68 14.46 15.23
CA LYS A 113 -3.69 15.27 16.46
C LYS A 113 -3.48 14.43 17.73
N LEU A 114 -4.03 13.22 17.77
CA LEU A 114 -4.02 12.29 18.90
C LEU A 114 -3.65 10.88 18.43
N PRO A 115 -2.34 10.58 18.24
CA PRO A 115 -1.88 9.29 17.75
C PRO A 115 -1.94 8.23 18.85
N GLU A 116 -3.09 7.60 19.01
CA GLU A 116 -3.28 6.45 19.88
C GLU A 116 -2.98 5.14 19.14
N ASP A 117 -2.21 4.25 19.77
CA ASP A 117 -1.83 2.96 19.18
C ASP A 117 -3.05 2.08 18.82
N SER A 118 -4.13 2.18 19.59
CA SER A 118 -5.42 1.51 19.29
C SER A 118 -6.04 2.06 18.00
N LYS A 119 -6.02 3.38 17.81
CA LYS A 119 -6.59 4.03 16.62
C LYS A 119 -5.80 3.75 15.35
N ILE A 120 -4.47 3.73 15.42
CA ILE A 120 -3.64 3.35 14.27
C ILE A 120 -3.97 1.91 13.85
N ARG A 121 -4.11 1.00 14.82
CA ARG A 121 -4.50 -0.39 14.58
C ARG A 121 -5.90 -0.51 13.97
N ASP A 122 -6.88 0.23 14.50
CA ASP A 122 -8.25 0.23 13.97
C ASP A 122 -8.28 0.71 12.50
N ILE A 123 -7.52 1.76 12.18
CA ILE A 123 -7.40 2.28 10.81
C ILE A 123 -6.78 1.22 9.89
N ASN A 124 -5.63 0.67 10.26
CA ASN A 124 -4.94 -0.32 9.43
C ASN A 124 -5.75 -1.61 9.27
N ASN A 125 -6.48 -2.05 10.31
CA ASN A 125 -7.40 -3.18 10.23
C ASN A 125 -8.56 -2.90 9.27
N SER A 126 -9.07 -1.66 9.24
CA SER A 126 -10.12 -1.27 8.29
C SER A 126 -9.62 -1.33 6.84
N VAL A 127 -8.38 -0.93 6.60
CA VAL A 127 -7.73 -1.05 5.29
C VAL A 127 -7.58 -2.52 4.90
N LEU A 128 -7.01 -3.34 5.78
CA LEU A 128 -6.82 -4.77 5.51
C LEU A 128 -8.15 -5.48 5.25
N HIS A 129 -9.19 -5.15 6.01
CA HIS A 129 -10.53 -5.68 5.79
C HIS A 129 -11.08 -5.34 4.40
N ASN A 130 -10.84 -4.12 3.90
CA ASN A 130 -11.24 -3.76 2.53
C ASN A 130 -10.42 -4.52 1.48
N ILE A 131 -9.12 -4.73 1.71
CA ILE A 131 -8.28 -5.53 0.82
C ILE A 131 -8.81 -6.96 0.72
N LEU A 132 -9.10 -7.61 1.86
CA LEU A 132 -9.52 -9.00 1.89
C LEU A 132 -10.93 -9.23 1.32
N LYS A 133 -11.78 -8.21 1.36
CA LYS A 133 -13.14 -8.25 0.80
C LYS A 133 -13.20 -8.18 -0.72
N ILE A 134 -12.12 -7.79 -1.39
CA ILE A 134 -12.14 -7.63 -2.85
C ILE A 134 -12.49 -8.92 -3.59
N ASN A 135 -12.22 -10.09 -2.99
CA ASN A 135 -12.57 -11.39 -3.56
C ASN A 135 -14.09 -11.60 -3.70
N GLU A 136 -14.90 -10.78 -3.04
CA GLU A 136 -16.37 -10.78 -3.13
C GLU A 136 -16.88 -9.77 -4.17
N ASP A 137 -16.02 -8.91 -4.72
CA ASP A 137 -16.37 -7.90 -5.72
C ASP A 137 -16.45 -8.50 -7.13
N GLU A 138 -17.41 -8.03 -7.93
CA GLU A 138 -17.58 -8.48 -9.33
C GLU A 138 -16.37 -8.12 -10.22
N SER A 139 -15.59 -7.12 -9.83
CA SER A 139 -14.38 -6.66 -10.52
C SER A 139 -13.14 -7.48 -10.18
N PHE A 140 -13.28 -8.48 -9.29
CA PHE A 140 -12.17 -9.32 -8.87
C PHE A 140 -11.58 -10.11 -10.04
N SER A 141 -10.25 -10.22 -10.04
CA SER A 141 -9.52 -11.10 -10.94
C SER A 141 -8.37 -11.78 -10.18
N PRO A 142 -8.03 -13.04 -10.49
CA PRO A 142 -6.89 -13.71 -9.84
C PRO A 142 -5.53 -13.05 -10.06
N CYS A 143 -5.41 -12.14 -11.04
CA CYS A 143 -4.21 -11.33 -11.26
C CYS A 143 -4.19 -10.02 -10.46
N LEU A 144 -5.23 -9.74 -9.68
CA LEU A 144 -5.38 -8.51 -8.91
C LEU A 144 -4.44 -8.50 -7.71
N VAL A 145 -3.74 -7.39 -7.53
CA VAL A 145 -2.88 -7.12 -6.39
C VAL A 145 -3.17 -5.72 -5.84
N PRO A 146 -3.20 -5.54 -4.51
CA PRO A 146 -3.40 -4.22 -3.92
C PRO A 146 -2.12 -3.38 -4.04
N ALA A 147 -2.28 -2.08 -4.15
CA ALA A 147 -1.27 -1.13 -3.73
C ALA A 147 -1.79 -0.32 -2.55
N ILE A 148 -0.92 -0.06 -1.56
CA ILE A 148 -1.30 0.73 -0.39
C ILE A 148 -0.55 2.05 -0.32
N GLY A 149 -1.21 3.07 0.20
CA GLY A 149 -0.60 4.35 0.52
C GLY A 149 -0.35 4.52 2.01
N LEU A 150 0.82 5.06 2.35
CA LEU A 150 1.18 5.37 3.73
C LEU A 150 0.81 6.82 4.04
N TYR A 151 0.18 7.05 5.19
CA TYR A 151 -0.05 8.38 5.71
C TYR A 151 1.23 8.89 6.36
N VAL A 152 2.08 9.49 5.53
CA VAL A 152 3.36 10.09 5.90
C VAL A 152 3.44 11.50 5.27
N PRO A 153 4.39 12.37 5.66
CA PRO A 153 4.54 13.67 5.03
C PRO A 153 4.75 13.56 3.50
N LYS A 154 4.00 14.35 2.73
CA LYS A 154 3.92 14.22 1.25
C LYS A 154 5.25 14.47 0.54
N GLU A 155 6.14 15.23 1.16
CA GLU A 155 7.47 15.54 0.67
C GLU A 155 8.49 14.41 0.86
N TRP A 156 8.10 13.30 1.50
CA TRP A 156 8.95 12.13 1.64
C TRP A 156 9.15 11.45 0.29
N LYS A 157 10.43 11.31 -0.07
CA LYS A 157 10.86 10.56 -1.24
C LYS A 157 11.48 9.24 -0.83
N ASN A 158 11.23 8.18 -1.58
CA ASN A 158 12.08 7.00 -1.56
C ASN A 158 13.42 7.34 -2.22
N ASN A 159 14.47 6.66 -1.78
CA ASN A 159 15.82 6.80 -2.36
C ASN A 159 16.07 5.65 -3.34
N SER A 160 15.03 5.18 -4.02
CA SER A 160 15.11 4.11 -5.01
C SER A 160 16.01 4.52 -6.17
#